data_AF-A0A3C2DGX7-F1
#
_entry.id   AF-A0A3C2DGX7-F1
#
_cell.length_a   1.000
_cell.length_b   1.000
_cell.length_c   1.000
_cell.angle_alpha   90.00
_cell.angle_beta   90.00
_cell.angle_gamma   90.00
#
_symmetry.space_group_name_H-M   'P 1'
#
loop_
_entity.id
_entity.type
_entity.pdbx_description
1 polymer ?
#
loop_
_entity_poly.entity_id
_entity_poly.type
_entity_poly.pdbx_seq_one_letter_code
_entity_poly.pdbx_strand_id
1 'polypeptide(L)' 'MNGLPGMTGFVPPAYPFDVPPEVVAAAHGVAGGVVDLSRGIPCDPVPEVVVDALVSDPDSARPYPPSIGTRDLLDA' A
#
# COMPACT_ATOMS: atom_id res chain seq x y z
N MET A 1 3.02 8.60 20.88
CA MET A 1 2.48 7.29 21.30
C MET A 1 3.41 6.71 22.36
N ASN A 2 2.99 6.69 23.63
CA ASN A 2 3.76 6.03 24.69
C ASN A 2 3.43 4.53 24.66
N GLY A 3 4.45 3.70 24.51
CA GLY A 3 4.30 2.24 24.46
C GLY A 3 3.60 1.69 25.70
N LEU A 4 2.73 0.70 25.49
CA LEU A 4 2.05 -0.01 26.57
C LEU A 4 3.08 -0.77 27.43
N PRO A 5 2.89 -0.85 28.76
CA PRO A 5 3.82 -1.53 29.65
C PRO A 5 3.86 -3.04 29.32
N GLY A 6 5.03 -3.53 28.92
CA GLY A 6 5.27 -4.95 28.63
C GLY A 6 5.98 -5.25 27.30
N MET A 7 6.23 -4.25 26.45
CA MET A 7 6.97 -4.46 25.19
C MET A 7 8.48 -4.56 25.45
N THR A 8 9.04 -5.77 25.46
CA THR A 8 10.49 -6.03 25.58
C THR A 8 11.22 -6.11 24.22
N GLY A 9 10.55 -5.74 23.12
CA GLY A 9 11.06 -5.83 21.75
C GLY A 9 11.38 -4.47 21.11
N PHE A 10 11.87 -4.51 19.87
CA PHE A 10 12.13 -3.30 19.07
C PHE A 10 10.85 -2.49 18.87
N VAL A 11 10.92 -1.19 19.16
CA VAL A 11 9.87 -0.23 18.85
C VAL A 11 10.33 0.55 17.62
N PRO A 12 9.70 0.36 16.45
CA PRO A 12 10.04 1.13 15.29
C PRO A 12 9.70 2.61 15.51
N PRO A 13 10.41 3.54 14.85
CA PRO A 13 9.98 4.93 14.80
C PRO A 13 8.60 5.03 14.14
N ALA A 14 7.95 6.18 14.31
CA ALA A 14 6.73 6.50 13.58
C ALA A 14 6.95 6.37 12.06
N TYR A 15 5.93 5.91 11.34
CA TYR A 15 6.04 5.70 9.91
C TYR A 15 6.14 7.05 9.18
N PRO A 16 7.05 7.24 8.21
CA PRO A 16 7.33 8.57 7.65
C PRO A 16 6.15 9.27 6.97
N PHE A 17 5.14 8.52 6.52
CA PHE A 17 3.97 9.05 5.80
C PHE A 17 2.67 8.96 6.63
N ASP A 18 2.80 8.68 7.93
CA ASP A 18 1.69 8.81 8.88
C ASP A 18 1.46 10.29 9.16
N VAL A 19 0.57 10.89 8.35
CA VAL A 19 0.14 12.27 8.53
C VAL A 19 -0.68 12.37 9.82
N PRO A 20 -0.31 13.25 10.76
CA PRO A 20 -1.08 13.41 12.00
C PRO A 20 -2.54 13.79 11.74
N PRO A 21 -3.52 13.26 12.51
CA PRO A 21 -4.94 13.54 12.31
C PRO A 21 -5.29 15.03 12.31
N GLU A 22 -4.58 15.85 13.08
CA GLU A 22 -4.74 17.30 13.13
C GLU A 22 -4.37 17.99 11.82
N VAL A 23 -3.37 17.47 11.09
CA VAL A 23 -2.96 17.99 9.78
C VAL A 23 -4.02 17.64 8.75
N VAL A 24 -4.56 16.41 8.80
CA VAL A 24 -5.67 15.96 7.95
C VAL A 24 -6.92 16.83 8.20
N ALA A 25 -7.27 17.07 9.46
CA ALA A 25 -8.40 17.92 9.83
C ALA A 25 -8.23 19.37 9.34
N ALA A 26 -7.04 19.95 9.49
CA ALA A 26 -6.73 21.28 9.00
C ALA A 26 -6.86 21.37 7.47
N ALA A 27 -6.37 20.36 6.75
CA ALA A 27 -6.49 20.26 5.30
C ALA A 27 -7.94 20.19 4.82
N HIS A 28 -8.80 19.38 5.46
CA HIS A 28 -10.22 19.28 5.11
C HIS A 28 -11.02 20.57 5.36
N GLY A 29 -10.52 21.46 6.23
CA GLY A 29 -11.14 22.77 6.49
C GLY A 29 -10.89 23.82 5.40
N VAL A 30 -9.98 23.57 4.46
CA VAL A 30 -9.64 24.52 3.39
C VAL A 30 -10.70 24.49 2.29
N ALA A 31 -11.33 25.63 2.01
CA ALA A 31 -12.26 25.75 0.89
C ALA A 31 -11.56 25.47 -0.45
N GLY A 32 -12.06 24.49 -1.21
CA GLY A 32 -11.44 24.01 -2.44
C GLY A 32 -10.49 22.81 -2.25
N GLY A 33 -10.23 22.39 -1.02
CA GLY A 33 -9.40 21.22 -0.69
C GLY A 33 -7.90 21.50 -0.71
N VAL A 34 -7.11 20.43 -0.64
CA VAL A 34 -5.64 20.46 -0.64
C VAL A 34 -5.07 19.53 -1.71
N VAL A 35 -3.84 19.82 -2.16
CA VAL A 35 -3.05 18.89 -2.97
C VAL A 35 -2.22 18.04 -2.01
N ASP A 36 -2.53 16.75 -1.92
CA ASP A 36 -1.80 15.81 -1.06
C ASP A 36 -0.55 15.28 -1.76
N LEU A 37 0.62 15.75 -1.31
CA LEU A 37 1.94 15.29 -1.74
C LEU A 37 2.69 14.57 -0.62
N SER A 38 1.98 14.14 0.43
CA SER A 38 2.58 13.50 1.61
C SER A 38 3.00 12.04 1.36
N ARG A 39 2.48 11.42 0.29
CA ARG A 39 2.70 10.01 -0.06
C ARG A 39 3.15 9.88 -1.50
N GLY A 40 4.22 9.11 -1.72
CA GLY A 40 4.71 8.74 -3.04
C GLY A 40 3.97 7.54 -3.64
N ILE A 41 2.63 7.49 -3.52
CA ILE A 41 1.82 6.38 -4.06
C ILE A 41 1.24 6.85 -5.40
N PRO A 42 1.51 6.14 -6.52
CA PRO A 42 0.88 6.45 -7.80
C PRO A 42 -0.65 6.47 -7.68
N CYS A 43 -1.29 7.48 -8.28
CA CYS A 43 -2.75 7.60 -8.28
C CYS A 43 -3.39 7.12 -9.60
N ASP A 44 -2.57 6.75 -10.58
CA ASP A 44 -3.04 6.27 -11.88
C ASP A 44 -3.77 4.92 -11.74
N PRO A 45 -4.77 4.65 -12.59
CA PRO A 45 -5.44 3.36 -12.60
C PRO A 45 -4.48 2.24 -13.01
N VAL A 46 -4.77 1.02 -12.55
CA VAL A 46 -4.06 -0.18 -13.03
C VAL A 46 -4.28 -0.33 -14.53
N PRO A 47 -3.23 -0.60 -15.34
CA PRO A 47 -3.38 -0.81 -16.78
C PRO A 47 -4.34 -1.97 -17.10
N GLU A 48 -5.23 -1.79 -18.09
CA GLU A 48 -6.26 -2.79 -18.46
C GLU A 48 -5.67 -4.17 -18.76
N VAL A 49 -4.52 -4.23 -19.45
CA VAL A 49 -3.82 -5.49 -19.75
C VAL A 49 -3.48 -6.32 -18.51
N VAL A 50 -3.19 -5.66 -17.38
CA VAL A 50 -2.89 -6.34 -16.11
C VAL A 50 -4.17 -6.87 -15.48
N VAL A 51 -5.25 -6.10 -15.55
CA VAL A 51 -6.57 -6.52 -15.04
C VAL A 51 -7.08 -7.72 -15.83
N ASP A 52 -7.01 -7.66 -17.16
CA ASP A 52 -7.44 -8.74 -18.05
C ASP A 52 -6.64 -10.01 -17.83
N ALA A 53 -5.31 -9.91 -17.71
CA ALA A 53 -4.46 -11.05 -17.41
C ALA A 53 -4.85 -11.72 -16.08
N LEU A 54 -5.10 -10.92 -15.05
CA LEU A 54 -5.49 -11.43 -13.72
C LEU A 54 -6.87 -12.12 -13.74
N VAL A 55 -7.83 -11.61 -14.53
CA VAL A 55 -9.18 -12.16 -14.60
C VAL A 55 -9.29 -13.38 -15.53
N SER A 56 -8.37 -13.51 -16.50
CA SER A 56 -8.43 -14.53 -17.56
C SER A 56 -8.28 -15.98 -17.06
N ASP A 57 -7.54 -16.21 -15.97
CA ASP A 57 -7.30 -17.54 -15.39
C ASP A 57 -7.37 -17.51 -13.85
N PRO A 58 -8.58 -17.43 -13.28
CA PRO A 58 -8.77 -17.38 -11.83
C PRO A 58 -8.39 -18.69 -11.13
N ASP A 59 -8.32 -19.81 -11.87
CA ASP A 59 -8.02 -21.12 -11.30
C ASP A 59 -6.52 -21.34 -11.09
N SER A 60 -5.66 -20.61 -11.83
CA SER A 60 -4.22 -20.57 -11.61
C SER A 60 -3.80 -20.20 -10.18
N ALA A 61 -4.63 -19.42 -9.47
CA ALA A 61 -4.37 -18.96 -8.11
C ALA A 61 -4.77 -19.95 -7.00
N ARG A 62 -5.42 -21.08 -7.33
CA ARG A 62 -5.87 -22.07 -6.33
C ARG A 62 -4.72 -22.81 -5.62
N PRO A 63 -3.65 -23.25 -6.32
CA PRO A 63 -2.53 -23.92 -5.66
C PRO A 63 -1.68 -22.96 -4.84
N TYR A 64 -0.87 -23.49 -3.92
CA TYR A 64 0.16 -22.68 -3.26
C TYR A 64 1.21 -22.21 -4.28
N PRO A 65 1.53 -20.91 -4.37
CA PRO A 65 2.53 -20.42 -5.30
C PRO A 65 3.93 -20.88 -4.88
N PRO A 66 4.83 -21.17 -5.84
CA PRO A 66 6.22 -21.48 -5.52
C PRO A 66 6.90 -20.31 -4.83
N SER A 67 7.73 -20.56 -3.80
CA SER A 67 8.46 -19.51 -3.07
C SER A 67 9.39 -18.67 -3.95
N ILE A 68 9.87 -19.24 -5.06
CA ILE A 68 10.76 -18.55 -6.01
C ILE A 68 9.99 -17.81 -7.12
N GLY A 69 8.65 -17.92 -7.17
CA GLY A 69 7.84 -17.45 -8.28
C GLY A 69 7.66 -18.50 -9.39
N THR A 70 6.77 -18.20 -10.35
CA THR A 70 6.56 -19.04 -11.54
C THR A 70 7.65 -18.78 -12.57
N ARG A 71 7.95 -19.77 -13.42
CA ARG A 71 8.98 -19.60 -14.44
C ARG A 71 8.62 -18.52 -15.45
N ASP A 72 7.34 -18.49 -15.87
CA ASP A 72 6.81 -17.50 -16.81
C ASP A 72 7.01 -16.06 -16.32
N LEU A 73 6.87 -15.79 -15.01
CA LEU A 73 7.09 -14.46 -14.45
C LEU A 73 8.58 -14.10 -14.33
N LEU A 74 9.45 -15.08 -14.05
CA LEU A 74 10.88 -14.85 -13.91
C LEU A 74 11.59 -14.61 -15.25
N ASP A 75 11.02 -15.12 -16.34
CA ASP A 75 11.57 -15.03 -17.70
C ASP A 75 10.98 -13.87 -18.53
N ALA A 76 9.97 -13.17 -18.01
CA ALA A 76 9.31 -12.03 -18.64
C ALA A 76 10.08 -10.72 -18.46
#